data_AF-A0A2S5LBN9-F1
#
_entry.id   AF-A0A2S5LBN9-F1
#
_cell.length_a   1.000
_cell.length_b   1.000
_cell.length_c   1.000
_cell.angle_alpha   90.00
_cell.angle_beta   90.00
_cell.angle_gamma   90.00
#
_symmetry.space_group_name_H-M   'P 1'
#
loop_
_entity.id
_entity.type
_entity.pdbx_description
1 polymer ?
#
loop_
_entity_poly.entity_id
_entity_poly.type
_entity_poly.pdbx_seq_one_letter_code
_entity_poly.pdbx_strand_id
1 'polypeptide(L)'
;MEHASISSKQMVKYGRMDAGFHIAVNKVSEKAEVLSGKISEKEALNRILALKTEDLKCLEPLTTGNNKPGRAEYIKAAETYPLIAYAIILENIAEIEDGAKKGVSEAKAYSENIKSMKI
;
A
#
# COMPACT_ATOMS: atom_id res chain seq x y z
N MET A 1 -23.92 3.24 4.10
CA MET A 1 -23.07 2.40 3.24
C MET A 1 -22.61 3.27 2.09
N GLU A 2 -21.34 3.67 2.06
CA GLU A 2 -20.79 4.34 0.87
C GLU A 2 -20.71 3.29 -0.23
N HIS A 3 -21.56 3.42 -1.24
CA HIS A 3 -21.48 2.58 -2.43
C HIS A 3 -20.25 3.03 -3.21
N ALA A 4 -19.18 2.24 -3.17
CA ALA A 4 -18.03 2.43 -4.04
C ALA A 4 -18.47 2.17 -5.49
N SER A 5 -18.93 3.21 -6.19
CA SER A 5 -19.25 3.13 -7.61
C SER A 5 -17.94 2.98 -8.39
N ILE A 6 -17.76 1.82 -9.02
CA ILE A 6 -16.62 1.59 -9.92
C ILE A 6 -16.82 2.46 -11.17
N SER A 7 -15.86 3.31 -11.47
CA SER A 7 -15.91 4.13 -12.69
C SER A 7 -15.78 3.25 -13.93
N SER A 8 -16.66 3.44 -14.92
CA SER A 8 -16.59 2.74 -16.21
C SER A 8 -15.23 2.89 -16.89
N LYS A 9 -14.54 4.02 -16.68
CA LYS A 9 -13.16 4.25 -17.17
C LYS A 9 -12.16 3.26 -16.56
N GLN A 10 -12.30 2.93 -15.28
CA GLN A 10 -11.42 1.97 -14.62
C GLN A 10 -11.73 0.53 -15.01
N MET A 11 -13.00 0.18 -15.22
CA MET A 11 -13.34 -1.13 -15.78
C MET A 11 -12.73 -1.33 -17.16
N VAL A 12 -12.81 -0.32 -18.04
CA VAL A 12 -12.19 -0.37 -19.38
C VAL A 12 -10.67 -0.45 -19.28
N LYS A 13 -10.05 0.33 -18.38
CA LYS A 13 -8.59 0.40 -18.23
C LYS A 13 -7.98 -0.90 -17.68
N TYR A 14 -8.63 -1.53 -16.70
CA TYR A 14 -8.05 -2.66 -15.97
C TYR A 14 -8.72 -4.01 -16.27
N GLY A 15 -9.87 -4.02 -16.96
CA GLY A 15 -10.58 -5.26 -17.32
C GLY A 15 -11.08 -6.07 -16.12
N ARG A 16 -11.19 -5.45 -14.93
CA ARG A 16 -11.62 -6.11 -13.68
C ARG A 16 -12.95 -5.57 -13.20
N MET A 17 -13.75 -6.42 -12.56
CA MET A 17 -14.98 -6.04 -11.85
C MET A 17 -14.84 -6.17 -10.32
N ASP A 18 -13.64 -6.49 -9.83
CA ASP A 18 -13.38 -6.68 -8.41
C ASP A 18 -13.43 -5.35 -7.64
N ALA A 19 -14.36 -5.24 -6.69
CA ALA A 19 -14.57 -3.99 -5.95
C ALA A 19 -13.36 -3.62 -5.07
N GLY A 20 -12.72 -4.62 -4.44
CA GLY A 20 -11.52 -4.40 -3.60
C GLY A 20 -10.36 -3.80 -4.40
N PHE A 21 -10.14 -4.32 -5.61
CA PHE A 21 -9.18 -3.79 -6.57
C PHE A 21 -9.46 -2.33 -6.90
N HIS A 22 -10.68 -1.98 -7.31
CA HIS A 22 -11.00 -0.61 -7.72
C HIS A 22 -10.92 0.38 -6.57
N ILE A 23 -11.30 -0.02 -5.35
CA ILE A 23 -11.12 0.78 -4.14
C ILE A 23 -9.63 1.05 -3.90
N ALA A 24 -8.79 0.01 -3.93
CA ALA A 24 -7.35 0.14 -3.70
C ALA A 24 -6.69 1.02 -4.78
N VAL A 25 -7.04 0.81 -6.06
CA VAL A 25 -6.53 1.62 -7.17
C VAL A 25 -6.95 3.08 -7.03
N ASN A 26 -8.23 3.36 -6.74
CA ASN A 26 -8.71 4.74 -6.59
C ASN A 26 -7.94 5.49 -5.50
N LYS A 27 -7.68 4.84 -4.36
CA LYS A 27 -6.94 5.42 -3.24
C LYS A 27 -5.57 5.96 -3.66
N VAL A 28 -4.89 5.27 -4.59
CA VAL A 28 -3.52 5.60 -5.01
C VAL A 28 -3.40 6.16 -6.41
N SER A 29 -4.50 6.35 -7.14
CA SER A 29 -4.50 6.69 -8.57
C SER A 29 -3.70 7.95 -8.87
N GLU A 30 -3.98 9.03 -8.12
CA GLU A 30 -3.28 10.31 -8.26
C GLU A 30 -1.79 10.17 -7.91
N LYS A 31 -1.47 9.42 -6.85
CA LYS A 31 -0.09 9.18 -6.42
C LYS A 31 0.71 8.41 -7.47
N ALA A 32 0.08 7.39 -8.08
CA ALA A 32 0.69 6.63 -9.16
C ALA A 32 0.94 7.48 -10.41
N GLU A 33 0.03 8.41 -10.73
CA GLU A 33 0.23 9.37 -11.82
C GLU A 33 1.42 10.30 -11.53
N VAL A 34 1.54 10.84 -10.31
CA VAL A 34 2.71 11.63 -9.90
C VAL A 34 4.00 10.81 -9.95
N LEU A 35 3.97 9.54 -9.53
CA LEU A 35 5.14 8.65 -9.59
C LEU A 35 5.57 8.38 -11.04
N SER A 36 4.64 8.31 -11.99
CA SER A 36 4.98 8.11 -13.41
C SER A 36 5.89 9.21 -13.97
N GLY A 37 5.79 10.44 -13.44
CA GLY A 37 6.65 11.55 -13.80
C GLY A 37 8.02 11.58 -13.08
N LYS A 38 8.24 10.68 -12.11
CA LYS A 38 9.44 10.66 -11.25
C LYS A 38 10.29 9.41 -11.42
N ILE A 39 9.65 8.25 -11.61
CA ILE A 39 10.32 6.96 -11.70
C ILE A 39 9.72 6.13 -12.84
N SER A 40 10.53 5.30 -13.46
CA SER A 40 10.06 4.33 -14.46
C SER A 40 9.35 3.14 -13.81
N GLU A 41 8.50 2.46 -14.57
CA GLU A 41 7.88 1.20 -14.14
C GLU A 41 8.90 0.13 -13.74
N LYS A 42 10.01 0.04 -14.48
CA LYS A 42 11.12 -0.86 -14.17
C LYS A 42 11.78 -0.53 -12.83
N GLU A 43 11.96 0.75 -12.55
CA GLU A 43 12.52 1.19 -11.27
C GLU A 43 11.57 0.90 -10.11
N ALA A 44 10.26 1.17 -10.29
CA ALA A 44 9.24 0.81 -9.32
C ALA A 44 9.27 -0.70 -9.01
N LEU A 45 9.30 -1.55 -10.04
CA LEU A 45 9.37 -3.00 -9.88
C LEU A 45 10.64 -3.45 -9.14
N ASN A 46 11.81 -2.90 -9.49
CA ASN A 46 13.06 -3.20 -8.79
C ASN A 46 13.00 -2.85 -7.30
N ARG A 47 12.38 -1.72 -6.96
CA ARG A 47 12.18 -1.32 -5.56
C ARG A 47 11.24 -2.27 -4.83
N ILE A 48 10.17 -2.75 -5.48
CA ILE A 48 9.25 -3.74 -4.92
C ILE A 48 9.97 -5.09 -4.69
N LEU A 49 10.77 -5.54 -5.65
CA LEU A 49 11.49 -6.82 -5.57
C LEU A 49 12.48 -6.88 -4.39
N ALA A 50 13.01 -5.72 -3.97
CA ALA A 50 13.90 -5.60 -2.81
C ALA A 50 13.18 -5.74 -1.45
N LEU A 51 11.84 -5.67 -1.41
CA LEU A 51 11.07 -5.72 -0.16
C LEU A 51 10.84 -7.14 0.34
N LYS A 52 10.60 -7.26 1.65
CA LYS A 52 10.22 -8.53 2.27
C LYS A 52 8.77 -8.86 1.94
N THR A 53 8.43 -10.15 1.96
CA THR A 53 7.07 -10.61 1.65
C THR A 53 6.01 -10.00 2.57
N GLU A 54 6.37 -9.66 3.80
CA GLU A 54 5.47 -9.01 4.76
C GLU A 54 5.01 -7.62 4.29
N ASP A 55 5.91 -6.84 3.70
CA ASP A 55 5.62 -5.51 3.17
C ASP A 55 4.74 -5.59 1.90
N LEU A 56 4.79 -6.72 1.20
CA LEU A 56 4.01 -6.96 -0.03
C LEU A 56 2.56 -7.37 0.25
N LYS A 57 2.18 -7.70 1.49
CA LYS A 57 0.81 -8.12 1.83
C LYS A 57 -0.24 -7.06 1.50
N CYS A 58 0.14 -5.78 1.52
CA CYS A 58 -0.74 -4.69 1.11
C CYS A 58 -1.16 -4.76 -0.36
N LEU A 59 -0.49 -5.57 -1.19
CA LEU A 59 -0.84 -5.81 -2.59
C LEU A 59 -1.92 -6.89 -2.77
N GLU A 60 -2.44 -7.49 -1.70
CA GLU A 60 -3.52 -8.49 -1.77
C GLU A 60 -4.69 -8.08 -2.69
N PRO A 61 -5.20 -6.83 -2.66
CA PRO A 61 -6.26 -6.39 -3.57
C PRO A 61 -5.88 -6.41 -5.06
N LEU A 62 -4.59 -6.36 -5.38
CA LEU A 62 -4.10 -6.42 -6.78
C LEU A 62 -3.95 -7.85 -7.28
N THR A 63 -3.84 -8.84 -6.40
CA THR A 63 -3.70 -10.24 -6.80
C THR A 63 -5.00 -10.80 -7.36
N THR A 64 -4.91 -11.95 -8.02
CA THR A 64 -6.05 -12.66 -8.63
C THR A 64 -6.12 -14.06 -8.06
N GLY A 65 -7.17 -14.38 -7.31
CA GLY A 65 -7.38 -15.75 -6.83
C GLY A 65 -8.15 -15.80 -5.50
N ASN A 66 -8.66 -16.99 -5.16
CA ASN A 66 -9.41 -17.26 -3.93
C ASN A 66 -8.53 -17.72 -2.75
N ASN A 67 -7.20 -17.84 -2.94
CA ASN A 67 -6.27 -18.30 -1.93
C ASN A 67 -5.43 -17.13 -1.41
N LYS A 68 -4.94 -17.24 -0.15
CA LYS A 68 -4.00 -16.28 0.44
C LYS A 68 -2.79 -16.11 -0.49
N PRO A 69 -2.57 -14.93 -1.08
CA PRO A 69 -1.52 -14.73 -2.05
C PRO A 69 -0.13 -14.86 -1.41
N GLY A 70 0.74 -15.59 -2.10
CA GLY A 70 2.15 -15.72 -1.73
C GLY A 70 3.01 -14.65 -2.41
N ARG A 71 4.31 -14.64 -2.11
CA ARG A 71 5.27 -13.67 -2.71
C ARG A 71 5.18 -13.63 -4.23
N ALA A 72 5.13 -14.77 -4.90
CA ALA A 72 5.06 -14.84 -6.35
C ALA A 72 3.83 -14.12 -6.93
N GLU A 73 2.67 -14.25 -6.28
CA GLU A 73 1.43 -13.58 -6.70
C GLU A 73 1.52 -12.06 -6.51
N TYR A 74 2.14 -11.60 -5.42
CA TYR A 74 2.40 -10.17 -5.22
C TYR A 74 3.36 -9.61 -6.27
N ILE A 75 4.42 -10.35 -6.61
CA ILE A 75 5.36 -9.93 -7.66
C ILE A 75 4.65 -9.89 -9.01
N LYS A 76 3.85 -10.90 -9.37
CA LYS A 76 3.08 -10.91 -10.62
C LYS A 76 2.08 -9.75 -10.70
N ALA A 77 1.44 -9.42 -9.58
CA ALA A 77 0.57 -8.24 -9.49
C ALA A 77 1.37 -6.94 -9.69
N ALA A 78 2.57 -6.84 -9.12
CA ALA A 78 3.47 -5.71 -9.31
C ALA A 78 4.03 -5.62 -10.74
N GLU A 79 4.27 -6.73 -11.42
CA GLU A 79 4.66 -6.74 -12.84
C GLU A 79 3.52 -6.25 -13.73
N THR A 80 2.28 -6.59 -13.38
CA THR A 80 1.09 -6.17 -14.13
C THR A 80 0.75 -4.69 -13.89
N TYR A 81 0.96 -4.19 -12.67
CA TYR A 81 0.62 -2.81 -12.27
C TYR A 81 1.75 -2.13 -11.47
N PRO A 82 2.92 -1.84 -12.06
CA PRO A 82 4.13 -1.48 -11.31
C PRO A 82 3.99 -0.21 -10.46
N LEU A 83 3.49 0.87 -11.06
CA LEU A 83 3.35 2.15 -10.37
C LEU A 83 2.21 2.14 -9.34
N ILE A 84 1.13 1.42 -9.62
CA ILE A 84 0.00 1.26 -8.68
C ILE A 84 0.44 0.44 -7.47
N ALA A 85 1.10 -0.71 -7.70
CA ALA A 85 1.63 -1.55 -6.64
C ALA A 85 2.62 -0.78 -5.76
N TYR A 86 3.54 -0.03 -6.39
CA TYR A 86 4.48 0.79 -5.63
C TYR A 86 3.79 1.89 -4.84
N ALA A 87 2.76 2.53 -5.40
CA ALA A 87 1.99 3.55 -4.71
C ALA A 87 1.23 2.99 -3.48
N ILE A 88 0.64 1.79 -3.60
CA ILE A 88 -0.03 1.09 -2.49
C ILE A 88 0.97 0.79 -1.36
N ILE A 89 2.15 0.27 -1.71
CA ILE A 89 3.21 0.01 -0.75
C ILE A 89 3.63 1.30 -0.04
N LEU A 90 3.87 2.39 -0.78
CA LEU A 90 4.26 3.67 -0.16
C LEU A 90 3.19 4.24 0.76
N GLU A 91 1.91 4.04 0.45
CA GLU A 91 0.81 4.46 1.33
C GLU A 91 0.81 3.68 2.64
N ASN A 92 0.99 2.36 2.56
CA ASN A 92 1.01 1.50 3.74
C ASN A 92 2.31 1.66 4.56
N ILE A 93 3.45 1.96 3.93
CA ILE A 93 4.70 2.27 4.63
C ILE A 93 4.59 3.61 5.38
N ALA A 94 3.92 4.62 4.80
CA ALA A 94 3.71 5.89 5.48
C ALA A 94 2.84 5.74 6.74
N GLU A 95 1.84 4.85 6.72
CA GLU A 95 1.08 4.49 7.93
C GLU A 95 1.94 3.78 8.99
N ILE A 96 2.91 2.95 8.57
CA ILE A 96 3.86 2.29 9.48
C ILE A 96 4.80 3.32 10.13
N GLU A 97 5.31 4.31 9.39
CA GLU A 97 6.18 5.34 9.95
C GLU A 97 5.43 6.33 10.87
N ASP A 98 4.19 6.70 10.55
CA ASP A 98 3.38 7.58 11.41
C ASP A 98 2.94 6.88 12.69
N GLY A 99 2.57 5.60 12.61
CA GLY A 99 2.27 4.75 13.76
C GLY A 99 3.49 4.52 14.67
N ALA A 100 4.67 4.31 14.09
CA ALA A 100 5.92 4.17 14.84
C ALA A 100 6.31 5.47 15.56
N LYS A 101 6.14 6.63 14.93
CA LYS A 101 6.39 7.94 15.57
C LYS A 101 5.43 8.24 16.72
N LYS A 102 4.15 7.86 16.60
CA LYS A 102 3.17 7.98 17.70
C LYS A 102 3.52 7.06 18.87
N GLY A 103 3.82 5.79 18.62
CA GLY A 103 4.19 4.84 19.67
C GLY A 103 5.46 5.23 20.44
N VAL A 104 6.46 5.81 19.76
CA VAL A 104 7.68 6.33 20.42
C VAL A 104 7.37 7.58 21.25
N SER A 105 6.46 8.44 20.79
CA SER A 105 6.07 9.66 21.52
C SER A 105 5.26 9.34 22.78
N GLU A 106 4.35 8.35 22.71
CA GLU A 106 3.56 7.87 23.85
C GLU A 106 4.43 7.15 24.89
N ALA A 107 5.36 6.29 24.46
CA ALA A 107 6.30 5.62 25.36
C ALA A 107 7.22 6.62 26.10
N LYS A 108 7.62 7.70 25.43
CA LYS A 108 8.45 8.75 26.04
C LYS A 108 7.65 9.55 27.08
N ALA A 109 6.41 9.94 26.76
CA ALA A 109 5.52 10.64 27.68
C ALA A 109 5.21 9.81 28.95
N TYR A 110 5.02 8.50 28.82
CA TYR A 110 4.80 7.60 29.96
C TYR A 110 6.05 7.50 30.87
N SER A 111 7.24 7.45 30.28
CA SER A 111 8.51 7.33 31.03
C SER A 111 8.88 8.59 31.83
N GLU A 112 8.49 9.78 31.36
CA GLU A 112 8.71 11.03 32.09
C GLU A 112 7.72 11.22 33.25
N ASN A 113 6.48 10.72 33.09
CA ASN A 113 5.46 10.78 34.14
C ASN A 113 5.78 9.85 35.33
N ILE A 114 6.35 8.66 35.07
CA ILE A 114 6.81 7.76 36.15
C ILE A 114 7.98 8.36 36.95
N LYS A 115 8.85 9.16 36.31
CA LYS A 115 9.97 9.84 37.00
C LYS A 115 9.50 10.98 37.90
N SER A 116 8.38 11.64 37.61
CA SER A 116 7.83 12.72 38.44
C SER A 116 6.98 12.22 39.62
N MET A 117 6.56 10.96 39.62
CA MET A 117 5.75 10.34 40.69
C MET A 117 6.57 9.68 41.82
N LYS A 118 7.89 9.85 41.88
CA LYS A 118 8.68 9.50 43.08
C LYS A 118 8.67 10.68 44.07
N ILE A 119 7.68 10.67 44.95
CA ILE A 119 7.72 11.33 46.27
C ILE A 119 7.84 10.22 47.31
#